data_AF-A0A4R9VQ12-F1
#
_entry.id   AF-A0A4R9VQ12-F1
#
_cell.length_a   1.000
_cell.length_b   1.000
_cell.length_c   1.000
_cell.angle_alpha   90.00
_cell.angle_beta   90.00
_cell.angle_gamma   90.00
#
_symmetry.space_group_name_H-M   'P 1'
#
loop_
_entity.id
_entity.type
_entity.pdbx_description
1 polymer ?
#
loop_
_entity_poly.entity_id
_entity_poly.type
_entity_poly.pdbx_seq_one_letter_code
_entity_poly.pdbx_strand_id
1 'polypeptide(L)'
;QMTTAHDMAVLGMSLQRRFPQHFHYFSESDFMFRGRLVRGHNDMLGRVRGVNGIKTGYIRASGFNIVTSYDADGRQLIVVVMGADSARQRNDHVEALIQRSLSPTMADTKTRLMYAEQQ
;
A
#
# COMPACT_ATOMS: atom_id res chain seq x y z
N GLN A 1 7.34 -20.84 -10.41
CA GLN A 1 7.90 -19.87 -9.44
C GLN A 1 6.85 -19.64 -8.37
N MET A 2 7.24 -19.54 -7.09
CA MET A 2 6.35 -19.33 -5.94
C MET A 2 6.92 -18.24 -5.02
N THR A 3 6.06 -17.57 -4.26
CA THR A 3 6.41 -16.57 -3.23
C THR A 3 5.26 -16.48 -2.22
N THR A 4 5.47 -15.80 -1.10
CA THR A 4 4.43 -15.54 -0.09
C THR A 4 4.15 -14.05 0.08
N ALA A 5 3.05 -13.71 0.75
CA ALA A 5 2.74 -12.32 1.09
C ALA A 5 3.85 -11.70 1.98
N HIS A 6 4.45 -12.50 2.85
CA HIS A 6 5.56 -12.09 3.71
C HIS A 6 6.81 -11.76 2.89
N ASP A 7 7.21 -12.65 1.96
CA ASP A 7 8.37 -12.43 1.10
C ASP A 7 8.19 -11.17 0.24
N MET A 8 6.98 -10.96 -0.28
CA MET A 8 6.64 -9.75 -1.05
C MET A 8 6.67 -8.48 -0.20
N ALA A 9 6.29 -8.56 1.08
CA ALA A 9 6.41 -7.43 2.00
C ALA A 9 7.89 -7.09 2.27
N VAL A 10 8.73 -8.11 2.50
CA VAL A 10 10.18 -7.96 2.65
C VAL A 10 10.81 -7.36 1.40
N LEU A 11 10.39 -7.81 0.22
CA LEU A 11 10.83 -7.26 -1.06
C LEU A 11 10.42 -5.79 -1.22
N GLY A 12 9.16 -5.45 -0.94
CA GLY A 12 8.67 -4.06 -1.00
C GLY A 12 9.43 -3.12 -0.08
N MET A 13 9.67 -3.55 1.17
CA MET A 13 10.51 -2.80 2.11
C MET A 13 11.95 -2.65 1.62
N SER A 14 12.51 -3.70 1.02
CA SER A 14 13.88 -3.68 0.48
C SER A 14 14.01 -2.72 -0.70
N LEU A 15 13.01 -2.64 -1.58
CA LEU A 15 12.98 -1.70 -2.70
C LEU A 15 13.03 -0.25 -2.21
N GLN A 16 12.19 0.12 -1.25
CA GLN A 16 12.20 1.47 -0.67
C GLN A 16 13.54 1.83 -0.04
N ARG A 17 14.09 0.92 0.79
CA ARG A 17 15.31 1.20 1.55
C ARG A 17 16.57 1.23 0.69
N ARG A 18 16.68 0.32 -0.28
CA ARG A 18 17.92 0.13 -1.06
C ARG A 18 17.94 0.91 -2.36
N PHE A 19 16.77 1.25 -2.90
CA PHE A 19 16.64 1.94 -4.18
C PHE A 19 15.65 3.11 -4.12
N PRO A 20 15.72 4.00 -3.11
CA PRO A 20 14.77 5.11 -2.97
C PRO A 20 14.75 6.02 -4.20
N GLN A 21 15.89 6.19 -4.87
CA GLN A 21 16.03 7.00 -6.09
C GLN A 21 15.17 6.51 -7.25
N HIS A 22 14.78 5.23 -7.28
CA HIS A 22 13.96 4.65 -8.33
C HIS A 22 12.49 4.48 -7.93
N PHE A 23 12.13 4.79 -6.68
CA PHE A 23 10.80 4.50 -6.17
C PHE A 23 9.71 5.32 -6.87
N HIS A 24 10.06 6.51 -7.37
CA HIS A 24 9.16 7.39 -8.12
C HIS A 24 8.50 6.70 -9.33
N TYR A 25 9.19 5.75 -9.99
CA TYR A 25 8.60 5.00 -11.11
C TYR A 25 7.34 4.22 -10.73
N PHE A 26 7.21 3.82 -9.45
CA PHE A 26 6.02 3.11 -8.97
C PHE A 26 4.86 4.04 -8.63
N SER A 27 5.12 5.35 -8.52
CA SER A 27 4.12 6.38 -8.24
C SER A 27 3.48 6.94 -9.52
N GLU A 28 4.07 6.68 -10.69
CA GLU A 28 3.53 7.10 -11.98
C GLU A 28 2.25 6.34 -12.33
N SER A 29 1.16 7.05 -12.61
CA SER A 29 -0.12 6.46 -13.05
C SER A 29 -0.09 5.98 -14.50
N ASP A 30 0.83 6.53 -15.30
CA ASP A 30 0.96 6.28 -16.72
C ASP A 30 2.34 6.72 -17.21
N PHE A 31 2.73 6.25 -18.39
CA PHE A 31 3.96 6.68 -19.05
C PHE A 31 3.83 6.56 -20.56
N MET A 32 4.67 7.30 -21.30
CA MET A 32 4.75 7.21 -22.74
C MET A 32 5.75 6.15 -23.18
N PHE A 33 5.31 5.20 -24.00
CA PHE A 33 6.17 4.20 -24.62
C PHE A 33 5.93 4.15 -26.11
N ARG A 34 6.96 4.49 -26.91
CA ARG A 34 6.90 4.48 -28.37
C ARG A 34 5.70 5.27 -28.94
N GLY A 35 5.47 6.46 -28.39
CA GLY A 35 4.36 7.33 -28.79
C GLY A 35 2.98 6.93 -28.28
N ARG A 36 2.87 5.88 -27.46
CA ARG A 36 1.61 5.43 -26.86
C ARG A 36 1.60 5.65 -25.36
N LEU A 37 0.52 6.21 -24.85
CA LEU A 37 0.24 6.28 -23.42
C LEU A 37 -0.08 4.87 -22.89
N VAL A 38 0.70 4.41 -21.91
CA VAL A 38 0.49 3.15 -21.19
C VAL A 38 0.04 3.50 -19.78
N ARG A 39 -1.17 3.07 -19.42
CA ARG A 39 -1.71 3.28 -18.07
C ARG A 39 -1.27 2.16 -17.13
N GLY A 40 -0.92 2.53 -15.91
CA GLY A 40 -0.69 1.62 -14.81
C GLY A 40 -1.97 0.89 -14.39
N HIS A 41 -1.79 -0.22 -13.68
CA HIS A 41 -2.89 -1.04 -13.16
C HIS A 41 -3.08 -0.89 -11.64
N ASN A 42 -2.38 0.05 -11.01
CA ASN A 42 -2.45 0.28 -9.58
C ASN A 42 -3.48 1.36 -9.28
N ASP A 43 -4.75 0.97 -9.23
CA ASP A 43 -5.87 1.89 -8.98
C ASP A 43 -5.87 2.52 -7.59
N MET A 44 -4.92 2.12 -6.72
CA MET A 44 -4.74 2.71 -5.40
C MET A 44 -4.03 4.07 -5.47
N LEU A 45 -3.22 4.31 -6.51
CA LEU A 45 -2.61 5.60 -6.77
C LEU A 45 -3.70 6.64 -7.01
N GLY A 46 -3.67 7.74 -6.25
CA GLY A 46 -4.69 8.81 -6.29
C GLY A 46 -6.02 8.46 -5.62
N ARG A 47 -6.35 7.17 -5.46
CA ARG A 47 -7.55 6.72 -4.73
C ARG A 47 -7.36 6.82 -3.22
N VAL A 48 -6.23 6.38 -2.70
CA VAL A 48 -5.90 6.46 -1.28
C VAL A 48 -4.77 7.46 -1.08
N ARG A 49 -5.04 8.53 -0.34
CA ARG A 49 -4.01 9.53 0.00
C ARG A 49 -2.83 8.85 0.68
N GLY A 50 -1.61 9.15 0.22
CA GLY A 50 -0.37 8.57 0.74
C GLY A 50 0.07 7.30 0.04
N VAL A 51 -0.77 6.65 -0.79
CA VAL A 51 -0.32 5.52 -1.59
C VAL A 51 0.56 5.98 -2.75
N ASN A 52 1.74 5.38 -2.89
CA ASN A 52 2.77 5.77 -3.86
C ASN A 52 3.49 4.59 -4.56
N GLY A 53 2.93 3.38 -4.52
CA GLY A 53 3.49 2.20 -5.19
C GLY A 53 2.68 0.92 -4.91
N ILE A 54 3.17 -0.30 -5.12
CA ILE A 54 4.35 -0.67 -5.92
C ILE A 54 3.87 -1.39 -7.19
N LYS A 55 3.16 -2.52 -7.05
CA LYS A 55 2.80 -3.34 -8.21
C LYS A 55 1.58 -4.22 -7.98
N THR A 56 0.75 -4.33 -9.02
CA THR A 56 -0.35 -5.30 -9.13
C THR A 56 0.02 -6.50 -9.99
N GLY A 57 -0.63 -7.64 -9.79
CA GLY A 57 -0.44 -8.86 -10.59
C GLY A 57 -1.68 -9.74 -10.65
N TYR A 58 -1.85 -10.48 -11.73
CA TYR A 58 -2.93 -11.45 -11.91
C TYR A 58 -2.47 -12.59 -12.82
N ILE A 59 -2.73 -13.82 -12.37
CA ILE A 59 -2.85 -15.00 -13.23
C ILE A 59 -3.98 -15.86 -12.69
N ARG A 60 -4.54 -16.74 -13.54
CA ARG A 60 -5.66 -17.61 -13.16
C ARG A 60 -5.36 -18.44 -11.89
N ALA A 61 -4.13 -18.92 -11.74
CA ALA A 61 -3.74 -19.76 -10.61
C ALA A 61 -3.56 -19.01 -9.28
N SER A 62 -3.34 -17.69 -9.30
CA SER A 62 -3.04 -16.90 -8.09
C SER A 62 -4.13 -15.93 -7.70
N GLY A 63 -5.17 -15.74 -8.51
CA GLY A 63 -6.08 -14.61 -8.38
C GLY A 63 -5.38 -13.26 -8.54
N PHE A 64 -6.01 -12.21 -8.01
CA PHE A 64 -5.56 -10.83 -8.06
C PHE A 64 -4.69 -10.49 -6.84
N ASN A 65 -3.51 -9.93 -7.11
CA ASN A 65 -2.51 -9.60 -6.10
C ASN A 65 -2.09 -8.13 -6.21
N ILE A 66 -1.63 -7.56 -5.10
CA ILE A 66 -1.01 -6.23 -5.03
C ILE A 66 -0.01 -6.17 -3.88
N VAL A 67 1.12 -5.53 -4.15
CA VAL A 67 2.00 -4.95 -3.14
C VAL A 67 1.90 -3.44 -3.29
N THR A 68 1.43 -2.76 -2.26
CA THR A 68 1.32 -1.31 -2.24
C THR A 68 2.13 -0.69 -1.11
N SER A 69 2.54 0.54 -1.33
CA SER A 69 3.27 1.37 -0.36
C SER A 69 2.39 2.54 0.02
N TYR A 70 2.36 2.86 1.31
CA TYR A 70 1.77 4.07 1.86
C TYR A 70 2.89 4.86 2.56
N ASP A 71 2.99 6.15 2.27
CA ASP A 71 3.86 7.10 2.96
C ASP A 71 3.13 8.44 3.10
N ALA A 72 2.59 8.69 4.29
CA ALA A 72 2.01 9.98 4.64
C ALA A 72 1.94 10.15 6.16
N ASP A 73 1.90 11.40 6.62
CA ASP A 73 1.72 11.79 8.03
C ASP A 73 2.73 11.11 8.98
N GLY A 74 3.98 10.93 8.51
CA GLY A 74 5.04 10.28 9.28
C GLY A 74 4.88 8.76 9.43
N ARG A 75 3.98 8.12 8.66
CA ARG A 75 3.79 6.67 8.66
C ARG A 75 4.09 6.06 7.30
N GLN A 76 4.95 5.06 7.32
CA GLN A 76 5.31 4.24 6.16
C GLN A 76 4.80 2.82 6.34
N LEU A 77 4.07 2.30 5.36
CA LEU A 77 3.52 0.95 5.36
C LEU A 77 3.79 0.26 4.03
N ILE A 78 4.04 -1.05 4.08
CA ILE A 78 3.92 -1.97 2.94
C ILE A 78 2.70 -2.85 3.19
N VAL A 79 1.75 -2.82 2.26
CA VAL A 79 0.52 -3.62 2.33
C VAL A 79 0.52 -4.62 1.18
N VAL A 80 0.31 -5.89 1.52
CA VAL A 80 0.31 -6.99 0.55
C VAL A 80 -1.03 -7.71 0.63
N VAL A 81 -1.69 -7.84 -0.52
CA VAL A 81 -2.89 -8.67 -0.70
C VAL A 81 -2.59 -9.66 -1.82
N MET A 82 -2.84 -10.94 -1.58
CA MET A 82 -2.70 -12.00 -2.57
C MET A 82 -3.96 -12.84 -2.61
N GLY A 83 -4.30 -13.40 -3.78
CA GLY A 83 -5.39 -14.38 -3.89
C GLY A 83 -6.81 -13.82 -3.91
N ALA A 84 -7.02 -12.53 -4.22
CA ALA A 84 -8.37 -11.99 -4.33
C ALA A 84 -9.08 -12.48 -5.61
N ASP A 85 -10.40 -12.63 -5.56
CA ASP A 85 -11.24 -13.11 -6.67
C ASP A 85 -11.41 -12.06 -7.77
N SER A 86 -11.27 -10.78 -7.41
CA SER A 86 -11.39 -9.65 -8.35
C SER A 86 -10.45 -8.50 -7.99
N ALA A 87 -10.17 -7.65 -8.98
CA ALA A 87 -9.43 -6.41 -8.75
C ALA A 87 -10.13 -5.47 -7.74
N ARG A 88 -11.48 -5.47 -7.72
CA ARG A 88 -12.27 -4.69 -6.76
C ARG A 88 -12.03 -5.20 -5.33
N GLN A 89 -12.27 -6.49 -5.09
CA GLN A 89 -12.07 -7.09 -3.77
C GLN A 89 -10.63 -6.92 -3.28
N ARG A 90 -9.65 -7.07 -4.18
CA ARG A 90 -8.24 -6.79 -3.87
C ARG A 90 -8.03 -5.37 -3.34
N ASN A 91 -8.61 -4.37 -4.01
CA ASN A 91 -8.49 -2.97 -3.62
C ASN A 91 -9.22 -2.70 -2.30
N ASP A 92 -10.42 -3.25 -2.11
CA ASP A 92 -11.19 -3.14 -0.87
C ASP A 92 -10.39 -3.68 0.32
N HIS A 93 -9.70 -4.82 0.15
CA HIS A 93 -8.82 -5.38 1.17
C HIS A 93 -7.63 -4.46 1.50
N VAL A 94 -7.04 -3.81 0.49
CA VAL A 94 -5.94 -2.85 0.70
C VAL A 94 -6.43 -1.66 1.53
N GLU A 95 -7.56 -1.06 1.16
CA GLU A 95 -8.14 0.08 1.89
C GLU A 95 -8.43 -0.28 3.34
N ALA A 96 -9.05 -1.44 3.57
CA ALA A 96 -9.33 -1.94 4.92
C ALA A 96 -8.05 -2.16 5.75
N LEU A 97 -7.00 -2.72 5.14
CA LEU A 97 -5.72 -2.94 5.83
C LEU A 97 -5.03 -1.61 6.18
N ILE A 98 -5.00 -0.65 5.26
CA ILE A 98 -4.46 0.69 5.53
C ILE A 98 -5.26 1.35 6.65
N GLN A 99 -6.59 1.37 6.56
CA GLN A 99 -7.43 1.98 7.59
C GLN A 99 -7.21 1.34 8.96
N ARG A 100 -7.12 0.00 9.03
CA ARG A 100 -6.84 -0.74 10.27
C ARG A 100 -5.47 -0.40 10.83
N SER A 101 -4.44 -0.30 9.99
CA SER A 101 -3.08 0.06 10.41
C SER A 101 -2.96 1.52 10.85
N LEU A 102 -3.78 2.41 10.30
CA LEU A 102 -3.75 3.83 10.61
C LEU A 102 -4.63 4.23 11.80
N SER A 103 -5.64 3.42 12.12
CA SER A 103 -6.49 3.62 13.28
C SER A 103 -5.65 3.57 14.57
N PRO A 104 -5.85 4.49 15.53
CA PRO A 104 -5.16 4.40 16.82
C PRO A 104 -5.47 3.05 17.44
N THR A 105 -4.46 2.19 17.56
CA THR A 105 -4.64 0.95 18.32
C THR A 105 -4.79 1.37 19.78
N MET A 106 -5.87 0.96 20.44
CA MET A 106 -6.14 1.28 21.87
C MET A 106 -5.00 0.89 22.82
N ALA A 107 -3.98 0.16 22.34
CA ALA A 107 -2.78 -0.20 23.09
C ALA A 107 -1.86 0.99 23.43
N ASP A 108 -2.01 2.15 22.80
CA ASP A 108 -1.23 3.37 23.12
C ASP A 108 -2.06 4.49 23.76
N THR A 109 -3.30 4.21 24.14
CA THR A 109 -4.05 5.10 25.05
C THR A 109 -3.52 4.88 26.46
N LYS A 110 -2.28 5.32 26.75
CA LYS A 110 -1.91 5.66 28.13
C LYS A 110 -3.00 6.60 28.62
N THR A 111 -3.76 6.16 29.62
CA THR A 111 -4.80 6.94 30.31
C THR A 111 -4.33 8.38 30.46
N ARG A 112 -4.88 9.28 29.65
CA ARG A 112 -4.63 10.71 29.81
C ARG A 112 -5.57 11.16 30.92
N LEU A 113 -5.01 11.37 32.11
CA LEU A 113 -5.70 12.08 33.18
C LEU A 113 -6.02 13.48 32.64
N MET A 114 -7.29 13.69 32.30
CA MET A 114 -7.86 14.99 32.00
C MET A 114 -8.56 15.45 33.28
N TYR A 115 -8.02 16.46 33.94
CA TYR A 115 -8.71 17.20 34.99
C TYR A 115 -8.98 18.61 34.47
N ALA A 116 -10.23 19.06 34.62
CA ALA A 116 -10.56 20.47 34.47
C ALA A 116 -10.14 21.15 35.78
N GLU A 117 -9.15 22.03 35.74
CA GLU A 117 -8.94 22.99 36.82
C GLU A 117 -10.14 23.96 36.77
N GLN A 118 -11.03 23.87 37.75
CA GLN A 118 -11.95 24.96 38.05
C GLN A 118 -11.18 25.99 38.87
N GLN A 119 -10.94 27.18 38.28
CA GLN A 119 -11.33 28.49 38.82
C GLN A 119 -10.96 29.60 37.84
#